data_AF-A0A839V295-F1
#
_entry.id   AF-A0A839V295-F1
#
_cell.length_a   1.000
_cell.length_b   1.000
_cell.length_c   1.000
_cell.angle_alpha   90.00
_cell.angle_beta   90.00
_cell.angle_gamma   90.00
#
_symmetry.space_group_name_H-M   'P 1'
#
loop_
_entity.id
_entity.type
_entity.pdbx_description
1 polymer ?
#
loop_
_entity_poly.entity_id
_entity_poly.type
_entity_poly.pdbx_seq_one_letter_code
_entity_poly.pdbx_strand_id
1 'polypeptide(L)'
;MTENLIGLHGLGGDSTAWASLDRDAGGGLHVEGIDLPGFGSAAPLGRRDVAAMRDHVIDALSGRARFWLMGQSMGAKIALAVARAAQDGDARLAGLQGLVLLAGSPPAPEPIDAQAREDMLGWFRGHPDDSRAQAEQFVDANSAGPLPEAERAAAVAAVLRSHPEAWWAWLAAGLEEDWRERIGRLDVPALVVAGDEDGALGPQAQAEHMLPHLPNARFVVLRGAAHLLHLERSAVLAQVIGAWMAEFEAAPIAMPADRRDFRALIDGVRVSAGTRAVLQARVQAEPPPAPEAMAACLEAVAGWCLPGVAAEGLVRAAVAACEGGGDGWRFAILPPDAQAWREGVAALDRRAGGALAGLDARARDRLLDEIASGDVAVSREAAFVADVQAALARLHVARPQQMAEMGYDGPAYGGDTPRLPGFAPVGIGVVEPWEPPAGSVWR
;
A
#
# COMPACT_ATOMS: atom_id res chain seq x y z
N MET A 1 -7.50 5.12 11.76
CA MET A 1 -7.86 3.92 12.56
C MET A 1 -6.61 3.59 13.38
N THR A 2 -6.60 2.66 14.34
CA THR A 2 -5.30 2.26 14.90
C THR A 2 -4.63 1.34 13.88
N GLU A 3 -3.53 1.78 13.29
CA GLU A 3 -2.77 0.95 12.34
C GLU A 3 -1.95 -0.10 13.10
N ASN A 4 -1.95 -1.34 12.61
CA ASN A 4 -1.22 -2.45 13.22
C ASN A 4 0.15 -2.63 12.53
N LEU A 5 1.23 -2.50 13.30
CA LEU A 5 2.60 -2.71 12.86
C LEU A 5 3.19 -3.93 13.56
N ILE A 6 3.52 -4.96 12.78
CA ILE A 6 4.06 -6.22 13.32
C ILE A 6 5.57 -6.21 13.20
N GLY A 7 6.28 -6.32 14.32
CA GLY A 7 7.73 -6.18 14.38
C GLY A 7 8.50 -7.50 14.48
N LEU A 8 9.48 -7.68 13.60
CA LEU A 8 10.46 -8.78 13.60
C LEU A 8 11.80 -8.28 14.14
N HIS A 9 12.19 -8.76 15.32
CA HIS A 9 13.40 -8.31 16.02
C HIS A 9 14.69 -8.75 15.31
N GLY A 10 15.81 -8.08 15.61
CA GLY A 10 17.14 -8.49 15.17
C GLY A 10 17.75 -9.61 16.02
N LEU A 11 19.00 -9.98 15.69
CA LEU A 11 19.76 -10.98 16.44
C LEU A 11 19.83 -10.62 17.93
N GLY A 12 19.51 -11.56 18.81
CA GLY A 12 19.56 -11.35 20.26
C GLY A 12 18.36 -10.63 20.86
N GLY A 13 17.40 -10.22 20.03
CA GLY A 13 16.14 -9.61 20.49
C GLY A 13 15.04 -10.64 20.74
N ASP A 14 13.85 -10.14 21.09
CA ASP A 14 12.59 -10.88 21.10
C ASP A 14 11.41 -9.93 20.82
N SER A 15 10.18 -10.43 20.86
CA SER A 15 8.95 -9.65 20.62
C SER A 15 8.80 -8.42 21.51
N THR A 16 9.44 -8.37 22.68
CA THR A 16 9.35 -7.25 23.61
C THR A 16 10.21 -6.05 23.22
N ALA A 17 11.10 -6.21 22.23
CA ALA A 17 11.96 -5.13 21.70
C ALA A 17 11.16 -3.88 21.31
N TRP A 18 9.91 -4.05 20.91
CA TRP A 18 9.06 -2.96 20.41
C TRP A 18 8.30 -2.20 21.49
N ALA A 19 8.39 -2.58 22.76
CA ALA A 19 7.58 -2.01 23.83
C ALA A 19 7.78 -0.49 23.99
N SER A 20 9.02 0.01 23.86
CA SER A 20 9.30 1.45 23.90
C SER A 20 8.72 2.18 22.70
N LEU A 21 8.73 1.55 21.52
CA LEU A 21 8.15 2.12 20.32
C LEU A 21 6.62 2.18 20.40
N ASP A 22 5.95 1.09 20.82
CA ASP A 22 4.49 1.03 21.01
C ASP A 22 4.02 2.09 22.01
N ARG A 23 4.70 2.18 23.16
CA ARG A 23 4.41 3.17 24.20
C ARG A 23 4.50 4.60 23.67
N ASP A 24 5.56 4.91 22.92
CA ASP A 24 5.83 6.27 22.44
C ASP A 24 4.99 6.64 21.20
N ALA A 25 4.47 5.65 20.47
CA ALA A 25 3.61 5.86 19.31
C ALA A 25 2.19 6.31 19.67
N GLY A 26 1.71 6.00 20.88
CA GLY A 26 0.40 6.42 21.37
C GLY A 26 -0.77 5.77 20.61
N GLY A 27 -1.96 6.37 20.65
CA GLY A 27 -3.20 5.73 20.17
C GLY A 27 -3.32 5.55 18.65
N GLY A 28 -2.41 6.11 17.85
CA GLY A 28 -2.47 6.09 16.37
C GLY A 28 -1.82 4.86 15.73
N LEU A 29 -0.87 4.23 16.41
CA LEU A 29 -0.09 3.10 15.90
C LEU A 29 0.07 2.08 17.02
N HIS A 30 -0.33 0.85 16.75
CA HIS A 30 -0.11 -0.26 17.67
C HIS A 30 1.00 -1.16 17.13
N VAL A 31 2.03 -1.40 17.93
CA VAL A 31 3.18 -2.21 17.57
C VAL A 31 3.18 -3.51 18.35
N GLU A 32 3.15 -4.62 17.63
CA GLU A 32 3.14 -5.98 18.18
C GLU A 32 4.36 -6.75 17.69
N GLY A 33 5.10 -7.42 18.57
CA GLY A 33 6.26 -8.23 18.17
C GLY A 33 5.94 -9.70 17.92
N ILE A 34 6.70 -10.33 17.01
CA ILE A 34 6.74 -11.79 16.84
C ILE A 34 8.09 -12.30 17.33
N ASP A 35 8.08 -13.34 18.17
CA ASP A 35 9.29 -14.08 18.53
C ASP A 35 9.76 -14.92 17.33
N LEU A 36 10.98 -14.67 16.87
CA LEU A 36 11.62 -15.47 15.84
C LEU A 36 12.16 -16.78 16.42
N PRO A 37 12.27 -17.86 15.64
CA PRO A 37 12.66 -19.16 16.17
C PRO A 37 13.98 -19.18 16.94
N GLY A 38 13.95 -19.70 18.17
CA GLY A 38 15.10 -19.74 19.07
C GLY A 38 15.36 -18.44 19.83
N PHE A 39 14.45 -17.47 19.74
CA PHE A 39 14.46 -16.22 20.47
C PHE A 39 13.14 -16.04 21.23
N GLY A 40 13.17 -15.27 22.32
CA GLY A 40 12.00 -15.06 23.17
C GLY A 40 11.41 -16.39 23.67
N SER A 41 10.12 -16.59 23.42
CA SER A 41 9.38 -17.82 23.75
C SER A 41 9.35 -18.85 22.62
N ALA A 42 9.83 -18.52 21.42
CA ALA A 42 9.76 -19.41 20.27
C ALA A 42 10.87 -20.47 20.32
N ALA A 43 10.46 -21.73 20.21
CA ALA A 43 11.41 -22.85 20.13
C ALA A 43 12.34 -22.71 18.90
N PRO A 44 13.62 -23.12 19.00
CA PRO A 44 14.50 -23.14 17.84
C PRO A 44 13.96 -24.12 16.78
N LEU A 45 14.09 -23.75 15.51
CA LEU A 45 13.81 -24.65 14.40
C LEU A 45 14.99 -25.60 14.18
N GLY A 46 14.72 -26.84 13.74
CA GLY A 46 15.76 -27.74 13.24
C GLY A 46 16.37 -27.28 11.90
N ARG A 47 15.81 -26.23 11.30
CA ARG A 47 16.32 -25.56 10.10
C ARG A 47 16.78 -24.15 10.47
N ARG A 48 17.87 -23.71 9.83
CA ARG A 48 18.65 -22.54 10.23
C ARG A 48 18.65 -21.42 9.19
N ASP A 49 17.95 -21.63 8.08
CA ASP A 49 17.97 -20.73 6.94
C ASP A 49 16.87 -19.66 7.00
N VAL A 50 17.07 -18.56 6.28
CA VAL A 50 16.12 -17.44 6.16
C VAL A 50 14.76 -17.93 5.64
N ALA A 51 14.72 -18.98 4.81
CA ALA A 51 13.46 -19.50 4.29
C ALA A 51 12.60 -20.14 5.40
N ALA A 52 13.20 -20.86 6.33
CA ALA A 52 12.51 -21.44 7.48
C ALA A 52 11.98 -20.35 8.43
N MET A 53 12.77 -19.31 8.68
CA MET A 53 12.32 -18.16 9.48
C MET A 53 11.18 -17.39 8.80
N ARG A 54 11.26 -17.19 7.48
CA ARG A 54 10.15 -16.63 6.68
C ARG A 54 8.88 -17.45 6.88
N ASP A 55 8.95 -18.77 6.72
CA ASP A 55 7.76 -19.63 6.81
C ASP A 55 7.10 -19.55 8.20
N HIS A 56 7.90 -19.53 9.27
CA HIS A 56 7.40 -19.29 10.64
C HIS A 56 6.66 -17.94 10.77
N VAL A 57 7.24 -16.88 10.21
CA VAL A 57 6.61 -15.55 10.23
C VAL A 57 5.30 -15.54 9.43
N ILE A 58 5.26 -16.18 8.26
CA ILE A 58 4.03 -16.26 7.45
C ILE A 58 2.92 -16.97 8.23
N ASP A 59 3.23 -18.05 8.93
CA ASP A 59 2.26 -18.78 9.74
C ASP A 59 1.72 -17.91 10.89
N ALA A 60 2.58 -17.11 11.54
CA ALA A 60 2.18 -16.17 12.59
C ALA A 60 1.36 -14.96 12.07
N LEU A 61 1.50 -14.61 10.79
CA LEU A 61 0.75 -13.53 10.14
C LEU A 61 -0.58 -13.99 9.53
N SER A 62 -0.77 -15.31 9.36
CA SER A 62 -1.94 -15.88 8.69
C SER A 62 -3.26 -15.44 9.36
N GLY A 63 -4.18 -14.94 8.54
CA GLY A 63 -5.52 -14.51 8.98
C GLY A 63 -5.61 -13.06 9.44
N ARG A 64 -4.50 -12.30 9.43
CA ARG A 64 -4.52 -10.85 9.68
C ARG A 64 -5.09 -10.12 8.46
N ALA A 65 -6.18 -9.36 8.67
CA ALA A 65 -6.89 -8.66 7.59
C ALA A 65 -6.09 -7.48 7.01
N ARG A 66 -5.41 -6.70 7.87
CA ARG A 66 -4.57 -5.56 7.46
C ARG A 66 -3.44 -5.36 8.47
N PHE A 67 -2.20 -5.30 7.98
CA PHE A 67 -1.03 -5.07 8.82
C PHE A 67 0.15 -4.50 8.01
N TRP A 68 1.03 -3.81 8.71
CA TRP A 68 2.36 -3.43 8.23
C TRP A 68 3.40 -4.35 8.85
N LEU A 69 4.47 -4.66 8.12
CA LEU A 69 5.54 -5.51 8.64
C LEU A 69 6.80 -4.67 8.86
N MET A 70 7.25 -4.61 10.10
CA MET A 70 8.50 -4.00 10.50
C MET A 70 9.56 -5.06 10.74
N GLY A 71 10.80 -4.79 10.35
CA GLY A 71 11.93 -5.66 10.66
C GLY A 71 13.17 -4.86 11.01
N GLN A 72 13.90 -5.29 12.03
CA GLN A 72 15.22 -4.74 12.36
C GLN A 72 16.32 -5.75 12.07
N SER A 73 17.40 -5.31 11.40
CA SER A 73 18.57 -6.16 11.12
C SER A 73 18.19 -7.50 10.48
N MET A 74 18.45 -8.64 11.15
CA MET A 74 17.97 -9.97 10.79
C MET A 74 16.49 -10.02 10.42
N GLY A 75 15.63 -9.39 11.22
CA GLY A 75 14.20 -9.29 10.97
C GLY A 75 13.86 -8.56 9.67
N ALA A 76 14.69 -7.61 9.22
CA ALA A 76 14.50 -6.92 7.95
C ALA A 76 14.74 -7.85 6.74
N LYS A 77 15.80 -8.66 6.77
CA LYS A 77 16.05 -9.68 5.72
C LYS A 77 14.88 -10.66 5.61
N ILE A 78 14.35 -11.09 6.76
CA ILE A 78 13.17 -11.97 6.82
C ILE A 78 11.92 -11.25 6.30
N ALA A 79 11.69 -9.99 6.68
CA ALA A 79 10.54 -9.20 6.22
C ALA A 79 10.53 -9.03 4.69
N LEU A 80 11.69 -8.84 4.05
CA LEU A 80 11.81 -8.80 2.59
C LEU A 80 11.42 -10.14 1.96
N ALA A 81 11.86 -11.26 2.55
CA ALA A 81 11.50 -12.60 2.08
C ALA A 81 9.99 -12.87 2.23
N VAL A 82 9.36 -12.36 3.28
CA VAL A 82 7.89 -12.41 3.47
C VAL A 82 7.18 -11.55 2.43
N ALA A 83 7.64 -10.32 2.17
CA ALA A 83 7.05 -9.45 1.16
C ALA A 83 7.13 -10.04 -0.25
N ARG A 84 8.24 -10.71 -0.60
CA ARG A 84 8.35 -11.46 -1.86
C ARG A 84 7.29 -12.56 -1.94
N ALA A 85 7.12 -13.35 -0.88
CA ALA A 85 6.09 -14.40 -0.85
C ALA A 85 4.68 -13.83 -1.02
N ALA A 86 4.40 -12.65 -0.46
CA ALA A 86 3.13 -11.95 -0.68
C ALA A 86 2.94 -11.57 -2.16
N GLN A 87 3.98 -11.01 -2.80
CA GLN A 87 3.94 -10.67 -4.23
C GLN A 87 3.91 -11.90 -5.16
N ASP A 88 4.40 -13.06 -4.70
CA ASP A 88 4.26 -14.35 -5.39
C ASP A 88 2.86 -14.96 -5.25
N GLY A 89 1.97 -14.33 -4.48
CA GLY A 89 0.56 -14.71 -4.36
C GLY A 89 0.24 -15.60 -3.16
N ASP A 90 1.05 -15.61 -2.10
CA ASP A 90 0.68 -16.30 -0.85
C ASP A 90 -0.53 -15.61 -0.19
N ALA A 91 -1.70 -16.25 -0.28
CA ALA A 91 -2.96 -15.72 0.20
C ALA A 91 -2.98 -15.43 1.73
N ARG A 92 -2.09 -16.05 2.51
CA ARG A 92 -1.97 -15.78 3.96
C ARG A 92 -1.47 -14.36 4.25
N LEU A 93 -0.82 -13.73 3.28
CA LEU A 93 -0.22 -12.41 3.38
C LEU A 93 -1.02 -11.31 2.66
N ALA A 94 -2.27 -11.59 2.26
CA ALA A 94 -3.12 -10.62 1.55
C ALA A 94 -3.34 -9.31 2.31
N GLY A 95 -3.19 -9.32 3.65
CA GLY A 95 -3.31 -8.13 4.50
C GLY A 95 -2.07 -7.25 4.57
N LEU A 96 -0.92 -7.63 3.97
CA LEU A 96 0.32 -6.86 4.04
C LEU A 96 0.20 -5.53 3.27
N GLN A 97 0.35 -4.40 3.97
CA GLN A 97 0.25 -3.05 3.38
C GLN A 97 1.60 -2.48 2.93
N GLY A 98 2.68 -2.86 3.58
CA GLY A 98 4.02 -2.34 3.31
C GLY A 98 5.04 -2.73 4.38
N LEU A 99 6.27 -2.23 4.21
CA LEU A 99 7.42 -2.56 5.02
C LEU A 99 7.98 -1.36 5.77
N VAL A 100 8.44 -1.58 7.00
CA VAL A 100 9.30 -0.65 7.76
C VAL A 100 10.59 -1.37 8.11
N LEU A 101 11.71 -0.98 7.53
CA LEU A 101 13.00 -1.67 7.69
C LEU A 101 13.96 -0.77 8.47
N LEU A 102 14.40 -1.25 9.64
CA LEU A 102 15.24 -0.50 10.57
C LEU A 102 16.64 -1.12 10.58
N ALA A 103 17.68 -0.34 10.22
CA ALA A 103 19.06 -0.83 10.22
C ALA A 103 19.17 -2.25 9.60
N GLY A 104 18.50 -2.43 8.46
CA GLY A 104 18.14 -3.76 7.98
C GLY A 104 19.30 -4.52 7.37
N SER A 105 19.41 -5.82 7.68
CA SER A 105 20.29 -6.70 6.93
C SER A 105 19.80 -6.78 5.48
N PRO A 106 20.64 -6.49 4.48
CA PRO A 106 20.21 -6.46 3.09
C PRO A 106 19.89 -7.87 2.57
N PRO A 107 19.25 -8.02 1.40
CA PRO A 107 19.15 -9.31 0.70
C PRO A 107 20.51 -9.96 0.40
N ALA A 108 21.56 -9.16 0.27
CA ALA A 108 22.92 -9.62 0.06
C ALA A 108 23.52 -10.23 1.36
N PRO A 109 24.66 -10.94 1.25
CA PRO A 109 25.49 -11.24 2.43
C PRO A 109 25.82 -9.96 3.20
N GLU A 110 25.76 -10.01 4.53
CA GLU A 110 26.02 -8.83 5.37
C GLU A 110 27.49 -8.40 5.34
N PRO A 111 27.77 -7.09 5.30
CA PRO A 111 29.13 -6.55 5.35
C PRO A 111 29.68 -6.54 6.78
N ILE A 112 29.75 -7.68 7.45
CA ILE A 112 30.29 -7.80 8.81
C ILE A 112 31.81 -7.99 8.80
N ASP A 113 32.51 -7.38 9.77
CA ASP A 113 33.93 -7.64 9.99
C ASP A 113 34.18 -9.10 10.37
N ALA A 114 35.18 -9.73 9.75
CA ALA A 114 35.44 -11.15 9.91
C ALA A 114 35.84 -11.52 11.34
N GLN A 115 36.63 -10.66 12.01
CA GLN A 115 37.05 -10.91 13.40
C GLN A 115 35.89 -10.71 14.35
N ALA A 116 35.11 -9.62 14.19
CA ALA A 116 33.91 -9.40 14.99
C ALA A 116 32.92 -10.57 14.88
N ARG A 117 32.75 -11.12 13.67
CA ARG A 117 31.93 -12.31 13.46
C ARG A 117 32.49 -13.55 14.16
N GLU A 118 33.80 -13.80 14.05
CA GLU A 118 34.45 -14.93 14.71
C GLU A 118 34.32 -14.85 16.25
N ASP A 119 34.49 -13.66 16.81
CA ASP A 119 34.31 -13.41 18.24
C ASP A 119 32.87 -13.73 18.67
N MET A 120 31.87 -13.21 17.95
CA MET A 120 30.46 -13.45 18.23
C MET A 120 30.05 -14.92 18.08
N LEU A 121 30.69 -15.67 17.17
CA LEU A 121 30.48 -17.12 17.04
C LEU A 121 30.96 -17.89 18.26
N GLY A 122 31.93 -17.35 19.00
CA GLY A 122 32.47 -17.91 20.24
C GLY A 122 31.65 -17.58 21.50
N TRP A 123 30.74 -16.61 21.44
CA TRP A 123 29.94 -16.18 22.59
C TRP A 123 28.92 -17.24 23.04
N PHE A 124 28.52 -17.14 24.31
CA PHE A 124 27.52 -18.00 24.96
C PHE A 124 27.86 -19.50 25.01
N ARG A 125 29.14 -19.85 24.79
CA ARG A 125 29.69 -21.22 24.91
C ARG A 125 30.38 -21.49 26.25
N GLY A 126 30.54 -20.46 27.09
CA GLY A 126 31.34 -20.46 28.32
C GLY A 126 30.52 -20.37 29.62
N HIS A 127 31.09 -19.75 30.66
CA HIS A 127 30.41 -19.60 31.95
C HIS A 127 29.27 -18.55 31.86
N PRO A 128 28.24 -18.63 32.73
CA PRO A 128 27.15 -17.67 32.74
C PRO A 128 27.57 -16.20 32.92
N ASP A 129 28.63 -15.94 33.69
CA ASP A 129 29.15 -14.58 33.88
C ASP A 129 29.79 -14.03 32.60
N ASP A 130 30.46 -14.88 31.81
CA ASP A 130 30.99 -14.52 30.49
C ASP A 130 29.84 -14.15 29.54
N SER A 131 28.74 -14.90 29.59
CA SER A 131 27.54 -14.63 28.79
C SER A 131 26.91 -13.28 29.12
N ARG A 132 26.90 -12.86 30.39
CA ARG A 132 26.35 -11.55 30.76
C ARG A 132 27.22 -10.41 30.25
N ALA A 133 28.53 -10.50 30.43
CA ALA A 133 29.46 -9.50 29.91
C ALA A 133 29.39 -9.40 28.37
N GLN A 134 29.26 -10.53 27.67
CA GLN A 134 29.07 -10.57 26.22
C GLN A 134 27.74 -9.94 25.78
N ALA A 135 26.65 -10.20 26.50
CA ALA A 135 25.36 -9.59 26.21
C ALA A 135 25.36 -8.07 26.43
N GLU A 136 25.98 -7.60 27.50
CA GLU A 136 26.18 -6.16 27.76
C GLU A 136 27.05 -5.52 26.66
N GLN A 137 28.18 -6.15 26.32
CA GLN A 137 29.04 -5.70 25.22
C GLN A 137 28.28 -5.63 23.90
N PHE A 138 27.43 -6.63 23.58
CA PHE A 138 26.64 -6.65 22.36
C PHE A 138 25.68 -5.47 22.27
N VAL A 139 24.90 -5.23 23.34
CA VAL A 139 23.91 -4.15 23.38
C VAL A 139 24.59 -2.78 23.30
N ASP A 140 25.66 -2.59 24.07
CA ASP A 140 26.37 -1.32 24.14
C ASP A 140 27.10 -1.01 22.82
N ALA A 141 27.70 -2.01 22.17
CA ALA A 141 28.38 -1.84 20.87
C ALA A 141 27.42 -1.55 19.70
N ASN A 142 26.13 -1.86 19.86
CA ASN A 142 25.09 -1.60 18.84
C ASN A 142 24.33 -0.28 19.09
N SER A 143 24.74 0.51 20.08
CA SER A 143 24.11 1.78 20.44
C SER A 143 25.09 2.95 20.25
N ALA A 144 24.62 4.12 19.80
CA ALA A 144 25.43 5.32 19.64
C ALA A 144 25.90 5.89 20.99
N GLY A 145 25.14 5.62 22.04
CA GLY A 145 25.46 6.02 23.41
C GLY A 145 24.68 5.21 24.43
N PRO A 146 24.82 5.55 25.73
CA PRO A 146 24.17 4.81 26.80
C PRO A 146 22.64 4.83 26.64
N LEU A 147 22.04 3.64 26.54
CA LEU A 147 20.59 3.46 26.60
C LEU A 147 20.07 3.78 28.01
N PRO A 148 18.80 4.17 28.17
CA PRO A 148 18.22 4.25 29.49
C PRO A 148 18.22 2.86 30.16
N GLU A 149 18.42 2.82 31.48
CA GLU A 149 18.76 1.58 32.21
C GLU A 149 17.72 0.47 32.04
N ALA A 150 16.43 0.81 32.01
CA ALA A 150 15.36 -0.17 31.87
C ALA A 150 15.40 -0.84 30.47
N GLU A 151 15.56 -0.05 29.41
CA GLU A 151 15.69 -0.50 28.03
C GLU A 151 16.96 -1.32 27.84
N ARG A 152 18.09 -0.87 28.41
CA ARG A 152 19.37 -1.60 28.38
C ARG A 152 19.24 -2.96 29.07
N ALA A 153 18.67 -2.99 30.28
CA ALA A 153 18.50 -4.22 31.04
C ALA A 153 17.56 -5.21 30.33
N ALA A 154 16.48 -4.72 29.70
CA ALA A 154 15.57 -5.55 28.91
C ALA A 154 16.26 -6.15 27.69
N ALA A 155 17.04 -5.36 26.94
CA ALA A 155 17.80 -5.81 25.78
C ALA A 155 18.85 -6.87 26.16
N VAL A 156 19.63 -6.63 27.23
CA VAL A 156 20.60 -7.61 27.74
C VAL A 156 19.91 -8.90 28.17
N ALA A 157 18.75 -8.81 28.83
CA ALA A 157 17.99 -9.99 29.22
C ALA A 157 17.44 -10.78 28.02
N ALA A 158 17.04 -10.11 26.92
CA ALA A 158 16.62 -10.77 25.69
C ALA A 158 17.79 -11.53 25.02
N VAL A 159 18.98 -10.92 24.98
CA VAL A 159 20.19 -11.57 24.46
C VAL A 159 20.51 -12.84 25.25
N LEU A 160 20.46 -12.75 26.59
CA LEU A 160 20.71 -13.90 27.47
C LEU A 160 19.65 -15.02 27.36
N ARG A 161 18.43 -14.71 26.89
CA ARG A 161 17.39 -15.71 26.61
C ARG A 161 17.53 -16.37 25.25
N SER A 162 18.36 -15.83 24.37
CA SER A 162 18.54 -16.36 23.02
C SER A 162 19.11 -17.78 23.07
N HIS A 163 18.53 -18.69 22.28
CA HIS A 163 19.04 -20.04 22.18
C HIS A 163 20.41 -20.02 21.47
N PRO A 164 21.48 -20.61 22.05
CA PRO A 164 22.83 -20.54 21.47
C PRO A 164 22.92 -21.07 20.04
N GLU A 165 22.10 -22.08 19.69
CA GLU A 165 22.04 -22.59 18.31
C GLU A 165 21.46 -21.57 17.33
N ALA A 166 20.44 -20.80 17.74
CA ALA A 166 19.83 -19.80 16.87
C ALA A 166 20.76 -18.60 16.67
N TRP A 167 21.45 -18.17 17.74
CA TRP A 167 22.52 -17.18 17.66
C TRP A 167 23.60 -17.61 16.67
N TRP A 168 24.12 -18.83 16.84
CA TRP A 168 25.14 -19.39 15.96
C TRP A 168 24.64 -19.56 14.53
N ALA A 169 23.40 -20.03 14.33
CA ALA A 169 22.81 -20.27 13.03
C ALA A 169 22.75 -19.02 12.16
N TRP A 170 22.34 -17.88 12.74
CA TRP A 170 22.34 -16.62 12.03
C TRP A 170 23.75 -16.21 11.61
N LEU A 171 24.69 -16.21 12.55
CA LEU A 171 26.07 -15.80 12.29
C LEU A 171 26.77 -16.71 11.29
N ALA A 172 26.59 -18.02 11.41
CA ALA A 172 27.28 -19.01 10.60
C ALA A 172 26.68 -19.19 9.19
N ALA A 173 25.40 -18.86 8.99
CA ALA A 173 24.72 -19.10 7.72
C ALA A 173 23.78 -17.96 7.32
N GLY A 174 22.81 -17.59 8.16
CA GLY A 174 21.73 -16.66 7.76
C GLY A 174 22.20 -15.29 7.26
N LEU A 175 23.25 -14.72 7.88
CA LEU A 175 23.81 -13.45 7.42
C LEU A 175 24.57 -13.57 6.09
N GLU A 176 25.08 -14.76 5.75
CA GLU A 176 25.83 -15.05 4.51
C GLU A 176 24.92 -15.44 3.34
N GLU A 177 23.64 -15.75 3.60
CA GLU A 177 22.70 -16.10 2.54
C GLU A 177 22.47 -14.93 1.57
N ASP A 178 22.64 -15.21 0.28
CA ASP A 178 22.36 -14.29 -0.81
C ASP A 178 20.94 -14.50 -1.36
N TRP A 179 20.06 -13.57 -1.03
CA TRP A 179 18.66 -13.53 -1.44
C TRP A 179 18.38 -12.52 -2.55
N ARG A 180 19.40 -11.87 -3.13
CA ARG A 180 19.20 -10.77 -4.09
C ARG A 180 18.33 -11.17 -5.28
N GLU A 181 18.64 -12.31 -5.91
CA GLU A 181 17.88 -12.82 -7.06
C GLU A 181 16.47 -13.26 -6.66
N ARG A 182 16.34 -13.89 -5.48
CA ARG A 182 15.07 -14.43 -5.01
C ARG A 182 14.10 -13.35 -4.55
N ILE A 183 14.59 -12.31 -3.88
CA ILE A 183 13.80 -11.15 -3.47
C ILE A 183 13.51 -10.26 -4.69
N GLY A 184 14.51 -10.02 -5.54
CA GLY A 184 14.35 -9.19 -6.73
C GLY A 184 13.91 -7.77 -6.38
N ARG A 185 13.03 -7.19 -7.20
CA ARG A 185 12.40 -5.89 -6.91
C ARG A 185 11.05 -6.13 -6.21
N LEU A 186 10.79 -5.36 -5.17
CA LEU A 186 9.53 -5.36 -4.42
C LEU A 186 8.82 -4.01 -4.60
N ASP A 187 7.59 -4.05 -5.10
CA ASP A 187 6.79 -2.84 -5.39
C ASP A 187 5.95 -2.37 -4.20
N VAL A 188 6.00 -3.09 -3.07
CA VAL A 188 5.28 -2.72 -1.84
C VAL A 188 5.79 -1.37 -1.30
N PRO A 189 4.92 -0.52 -0.72
CA PRO A 189 5.35 0.66 0.01
C PRO A 189 6.39 0.27 1.08
N ALA A 190 7.50 1.01 1.13
CA ALA A 190 8.55 0.74 2.11
C ALA A 190 9.10 2.03 2.73
N LEU A 191 9.39 1.95 4.02
CA LEU A 191 10.18 2.94 4.76
C LEU A 191 11.47 2.26 5.20
N VAL A 192 12.61 2.78 4.77
CA VAL A 192 13.94 2.32 5.20
C VAL A 192 14.52 3.39 6.12
N VAL A 193 14.87 2.99 7.34
CA VAL A 193 15.41 3.89 8.37
C VAL A 193 16.79 3.40 8.80
N ALA A 194 17.80 4.27 8.69
CA ALA A 194 19.16 4.01 9.14
C ALA A 194 19.55 4.96 10.28
N GLY A 195 20.41 4.51 11.19
CA GLY A 195 21.11 5.38 12.14
C GLY A 195 22.36 5.95 11.49
N ASP A 196 22.69 7.22 11.70
CA ASP A 196 23.93 7.82 11.17
C ASP A 196 25.20 7.36 11.89
N GLU A 197 25.06 6.75 13.06
CA GLU A 197 26.15 6.14 13.83
C GLU A 197 26.12 4.60 13.77
N ASP A 198 25.25 4.01 12.94
CA ASP A 198 25.28 2.58 12.68
C ASP A 198 26.48 2.27 11.78
N GLY A 199 27.27 1.26 12.16
CA GLY A 199 28.50 0.88 11.49
C GLY A 199 28.23 0.23 10.14
N ALA A 200 28.35 -1.09 10.08
CA ALA A 200 28.28 -1.84 8.82
C ALA A 200 26.90 -1.80 8.14
N LEU A 201 25.84 -1.50 8.89
CA LEU A 201 24.47 -1.43 8.37
C LEU A 201 23.93 0.01 8.32
N GLY A 202 24.82 1.00 8.43
CA GLY A 202 24.51 2.42 8.35
C GLY A 202 24.01 2.91 6.98
N PRO A 203 23.87 4.24 6.80
CA PRO A 203 23.11 4.81 5.70
C PRO A 203 23.65 4.45 4.32
N GLN A 204 24.98 4.36 4.20
CA GLN A 204 25.63 3.96 2.96
C GLN A 204 25.28 2.51 2.58
N ALA A 205 25.36 1.57 3.53
CA ALA A 205 25.02 0.17 3.28
C ALA A 205 23.54 -0.01 2.92
N GLN A 206 22.63 0.72 3.59
CA GLN A 206 21.21 0.70 3.22
C GLN A 206 21.00 1.23 1.79
N ALA A 207 21.66 2.34 1.43
CA ALA A 207 21.54 2.90 0.09
C ALA A 207 22.09 1.97 -1.00
N GLU A 208 23.21 1.29 -0.73
CA GLU A 208 23.89 0.42 -1.70
C GLU A 208 23.26 -0.98 -1.81
N HIS A 209 22.71 -1.52 -0.73
CA HIS A 209 22.32 -2.93 -0.67
C HIS A 209 20.84 -3.18 -0.34
N MET A 210 20.13 -2.21 0.23
CA MET A 210 18.70 -2.33 0.55
C MET A 210 17.83 -1.63 -0.51
N LEU A 211 18.07 -0.35 -0.76
CA LEU A 211 17.25 0.47 -1.66
C LEU A 211 17.13 -0.04 -3.11
N PRO A 212 18.13 -0.71 -3.72
CA PRO A 212 17.98 -1.27 -5.07
C PRO A 212 16.82 -2.26 -5.22
N HIS A 213 16.42 -2.91 -4.12
CA HIS A 213 15.30 -3.86 -4.09
C HIS A 213 13.94 -3.19 -3.85
N LEU A 214 13.92 -1.91 -3.46
CA LEU A 214 12.72 -1.18 -3.02
C LEU A 214 12.58 0.15 -3.78
N PRO A 215 12.18 0.12 -5.07
CA PRO A 215 12.13 1.31 -5.94
C PRO A 215 11.20 2.42 -5.43
N ASN A 216 10.22 2.09 -4.60
CA ASN A 216 9.25 3.02 -4.03
C ASN A 216 9.54 3.35 -2.55
N ALA A 217 10.74 3.03 -2.04
CA ALA A 217 11.06 3.27 -0.65
C ALA A 217 11.26 4.75 -0.33
N ARG A 218 10.74 5.17 0.82
CA ARG A 218 11.23 6.36 1.51
C ARG A 218 12.47 5.98 2.32
N PHE A 219 13.55 6.73 2.16
CA PHE A 219 14.76 6.55 2.96
C PHE A 219 14.93 7.69 3.98
N VAL A 220 15.12 7.34 5.25
CA VAL A 220 15.30 8.28 6.36
C VAL A 220 16.56 7.92 7.14
N VAL A 221 17.35 8.93 7.50
CA VAL A 221 18.50 8.78 8.39
C VAL A 221 18.19 9.47 9.72
N LEU A 222 18.21 8.71 10.81
CA LEU A 222 18.05 9.24 12.17
C LEU A 222 19.41 9.65 12.72
N ARG A 223 19.50 10.91 13.16
CA ARG A 223 20.73 11.46 13.73
C ARG A 223 20.93 11.04 15.18
N GLY A 224 22.17 10.70 15.51
CA GLY A 224 22.64 10.28 16.82
C GLY A 224 22.05 8.95 17.29
N ALA A 225 21.80 8.04 16.35
CA ALA A 225 21.35 6.68 16.61
C ALA A 225 22.24 5.70 15.83
N ALA A 226 22.50 4.55 16.42
CA ALA A 226 23.20 3.44 15.79
C ALA A 226 22.21 2.36 15.36
N HIS A 227 22.46 1.11 15.75
CA HIS A 227 21.80 -0.07 15.23
C HIS A 227 20.45 -0.36 15.94
N LEU A 228 20.32 0.04 17.20
CA LEU A 228 19.13 -0.17 18.04
C LEU A 228 18.20 1.04 18.03
N LEU A 229 17.87 1.53 16.83
CA LEU A 229 17.02 2.70 16.54
C LEU A 229 15.76 2.79 17.41
N HIS A 230 15.12 1.65 17.64
CA HIS A 230 13.87 1.52 18.40
C HIS A 230 14.04 1.68 19.92
N LEU A 231 15.26 1.56 20.45
CA LEU A 231 15.61 1.85 21.85
C LEU A 231 16.28 3.22 22.01
N GLU A 232 17.07 3.64 21.01
CA GLU A 232 17.84 4.88 21.06
C GLU A 232 16.99 6.12 20.77
N ARG A 233 15.98 5.98 19.90
CA ARG A 233 15.17 7.08 19.35
C ARG A 233 13.71 6.70 19.16
N SER A 234 13.14 5.88 20.06
CA SER A 234 11.76 5.37 19.99
C SER A 234 10.71 6.45 19.63
N ALA A 235 10.69 7.58 20.33
CA ALA A 235 9.72 8.64 20.09
C ALA A 235 9.88 9.31 18.70
N VAL A 236 11.11 9.53 18.25
CA VAL A 236 11.37 10.11 16.91
C VAL A 236 11.01 9.08 15.84
N LEU A 237 11.38 7.82 16.05
CA LEU A 237 11.07 6.73 15.14
C LEU A 237 9.55 6.55 15.00
N ALA A 238 8.81 6.57 16.11
CA ALA A 238 7.34 6.51 16.11
C ALA A 238 6.71 7.64 15.29
N GLN A 239 7.20 8.88 15.42
CA GLN A 239 6.73 10.01 14.62
C GLN A 239 7.01 9.82 13.14
N VAL A 240 8.21 9.35 12.77
CA VAL A 240 8.59 9.10 11.37
C VAL A 240 7.71 8.00 10.76
N ILE A 241 7.53 6.89 11.47
CA ILE A 241 6.69 5.77 11.02
C ILE A 241 5.24 6.22 10.90
N GLY A 242 4.68 6.85 11.94
CA GLY A 242 3.30 7.31 11.95
C GLY A 242 3.01 8.33 10.85
N ALA A 243 3.89 9.31 10.65
CA ALA A 243 3.74 10.29 9.58
C ALA A 243 3.79 9.64 8.19
N TRP A 244 4.70 8.70 7.97
CA TRP A 244 4.78 7.96 6.70
C TRP A 244 3.56 7.07 6.47
N MET A 245 3.11 6.33 7.47
CA MET A 245 1.92 5.47 7.38
C MET A 245 0.64 6.29 7.16
N ALA A 246 0.55 7.48 7.74
CA ALA A 246 -0.59 8.39 7.55
C ALA A 246 -0.75 8.87 6.11
N GLU A 247 0.29 8.78 5.26
CA GLU A 247 0.16 9.07 3.82
C GLU A 247 -0.60 7.98 3.07
N PHE A 248 -0.65 6.76 3.64
CA PHE A 248 -1.39 5.62 3.13
C PHE A 248 -2.70 5.39 3.87
N GLU A 249 -2.90 6.04 5.03
CA GLU A 249 -4.23 6.28 5.57
C GLU A 249 -4.92 7.30 4.66
N ALA A 250 -5.73 6.78 3.73
CA ALA A 250 -6.52 7.62 2.85
C ALA A 250 -7.33 8.64 3.66
N ALA A 251 -7.18 9.93 3.32
CA ALA A 251 -8.11 10.94 3.80
C ALA A 251 -9.53 10.46 3.48
N PRO A 252 -10.45 10.49 4.47
CA PRO A 252 -11.84 10.11 4.32
C PRO A 252 -12.40 10.54 2.95
N ILE A 253 -12.89 9.62 2.10
CA ILE A 253 -13.61 10.03 0.87
C ILE A 253 -14.74 10.97 1.30
N ALA A 254 -14.63 12.25 0.95
CA ALA A 254 -15.63 13.25 1.32
C ALA A 254 -16.99 12.85 0.74
N MET A 255 -17.93 12.54 1.62
CA MET A 255 -19.32 12.20 1.29
C MET A 255 -20.26 13.27 1.85
N PRO A 256 -21.36 13.58 1.15
CA PRO A 256 -22.47 14.36 1.72
C PRO A 256 -22.93 13.78 3.07
N ALA A 257 -23.32 14.66 4.01
CA ALA A 257 -23.65 14.26 5.37
C ALA A 257 -24.88 13.32 5.47
N ASP A 258 -25.76 13.35 4.46
CA ASP A 258 -26.92 12.50 4.29
C ASP A 258 -26.59 11.14 3.62
N ARG A 259 -25.31 10.85 3.40
CA ARG A 259 -24.79 9.58 2.84
C ARG A 259 -23.72 8.91 3.72
N ARG A 260 -23.77 9.17 5.04
CA ARG A 260 -22.86 8.55 6.04
C ARG A 260 -22.88 7.02 6.02
N ASP A 261 -24.03 6.40 5.77
CA ASP A 261 -24.15 4.93 5.75
C ASP A 261 -23.37 4.32 4.58
N PHE A 262 -23.39 4.98 3.41
CA PHE A 262 -22.58 4.56 2.27
C PHE A 262 -21.08 4.74 2.53
N ARG A 263 -20.71 5.77 3.29
CA ARG A 263 -19.33 5.93 3.72
C ARG A 263 -18.89 4.79 4.66
N ALA A 264 -19.73 4.45 5.63
CA ALA A 264 -19.48 3.33 6.52
C ALA A 264 -19.38 1.99 5.77
N LEU A 265 -20.14 1.84 4.67
CA LEU A 265 -20.02 0.68 3.77
C LEU A 265 -18.62 0.61 3.12
N ILE A 266 -18.15 1.70 2.50
CA ILE A 266 -16.83 1.75 1.84
C ILE A 266 -15.69 1.47 2.84
N ASP A 267 -15.76 2.08 4.02
CA ASP A 267 -14.74 1.92 5.06
C ASP A 267 -14.84 0.54 5.76
N GLY A 268 -15.93 -0.18 5.53
CA GLY A 268 -16.25 -1.44 6.18
C GLY A 268 -15.50 -2.66 5.63
N VAL A 269 -15.63 -3.78 6.34
CA VAL A 269 -14.96 -5.06 6.04
C VAL A 269 -15.39 -5.70 4.71
N ARG A 270 -16.51 -5.26 4.14
CA ARG A 270 -17.08 -5.75 2.87
C ARG A 270 -16.45 -5.15 1.62
N VAL A 271 -15.59 -4.14 1.78
CA VAL A 271 -14.82 -3.56 0.69
C VAL A 271 -13.36 -3.87 0.96
N SER A 272 -12.68 -4.48 -0.01
CA SER A 272 -11.26 -4.81 0.12
C SER A 272 -10.40 -3.55 0.21
N ALA A 273 -9.22 -3.65 0.80
CA ALA A 273 -8.25 -2.55 0.83
C ALA A 273 -7.88 -2.07 -0.58
N GLY A 274 -7.71 -3.00 -1.53
CA GLY A 274 -7.44 -2.68 -2.93
C GLY A 274 -8.59 -1.90 -3.58
N THR A 275 -9.84 -2.32 -3.38
CA THR A 275 -11.01 -1.61 -3.89
C THR A 275 -11.11 -0.21 -3.27
N ARG A 276 -10.92 -0.07 -1.95
CA ARG A 276 -10.89 1.24 -1.28
C ARG A 276 -9.84 2.16 -1.89
N ALA A 277 -8.63 1.65 -2.12
CA ALA A 277 -7.54 2.43 -2.73
C ALA A 277 -7.91 2.93 -4.13
N VAL A 278 -8.53 2.08 -4.96
CA VAL A 278 -9.03 2.48 -6.30
C VAL A 278 -10.12 3.55 -6.19
N LEU A 279 -11.07 3.38 -5.28
CA LEU A 279 -12.14 4.37 -5.05
C LEU A 279 -11.59 5.71 -4.56
N GLN A 280 -10.59 5.69 -3.70
CA GLN A 280 -9.88 6.88 -3.22
C GLN A 280 -9.13 7.58 -4.37
N ALA A 281 -8.36 6.82 -5.16
CA ALA A 281 -7.60 7.36 -6.28
C ALA A 281 -8.51 8.07 -7.29
N ARG A 282 -9.72 7.57 -7.53
CA ARG A 282 -10.72 8.23 -8.39
C ARG A 282 -11.20 9.58 -7.87
N VAL A 283 -11.19 9.78 -6.56
CA VAL A 283 -11.62 11.03 -5.91
C VAL A 283 -10.49 12.04 -5.89
N GLN A 284 -9.26 11.57 -5.69
CA GLN A 284 -8.07 12.41 -5.60
C GLN A 284 -7.42 12.73 -6.95
N ALA A 285 -7.72 11.95 -7.99
CA ALA A 285 -7.15 12.18 -9.32
C ALA A 285 -7.53 13.57 -9.84
N GLU A 286 -6.52 14.39 -10.12
CA GLU A 286 -6.64 15.60 -10.90
C GLU A 286 -6.14 15.31 -12.32
N PRO A 287 -7.05 15.04 -13.29
CA PRO A 287 -6.64 14.72 -14.64
C PRO A 287 -6.00 15.95 -15.30
N PRO A 288 -5.05 15.81 -16.23
CA PRO A 288 -4.47 16.96 -16.91
C PRO A 288 -5.54 17.83 -17.61
N PRO A 289 -5.27 19.12 -17.84
CA PRO A 289 -6.18 19.96 -18.60
C PRO A 289 -6.30 19.45 -20.05
N ALA A 290 -7.53 19.43 -20.57
CA ALA A 290 -7.78 19.12 -21.98
C ALA A 290 -7.57 20.38 -22.85
N PRO A 291 -7.21 20.23 -24.14
CA PRO A 291 -7.19 21.34 -25.09
C PRO A 291 -8.52 22.10 -25.11
N GLU A 292 -8.48 23.43 -24.99
CA GLU A 292 -9.66 24.29 -24.75
C GLU A 292 -10.82 24.05 -25.73
N ALA A 293 -10.52 23.98 -27.04
CA ALA A 293 -11.55 23.73 -28.07
C ALA A 293 -12.21 22.36 -27.92
N MET A 294 -11.44 21.33 -27.54
CA MET A 294 -11.96 19.99 -27.29
C MET A 294 -12.77 19.95 -25.99
N ALA A 295 -12.27 20.59 -24.94
CA ALA A 295 -12.96 20.69 -23.66
C ALA A 295 -14.35 21.32 -23.82
N ALA A 296 -14.45 22.49 -24.48
CA ALA A 296 -15.71 23.18 -24.68
C ALA A 296 -16.75 22.35 -25.46
N CYS A 297 -16.32 21.68 -26.55
CA CYS A 297 -17.20 20.82 -27.34
C CYS A 297 -17.69 19.62 -26.53
N LEU A 298 -16.79 18.93 -25.82
CA LEU A 298 -17.12 17.76 -25.00
C LEU A 298 -17.94 18.11 -23.76
N GLU A 299 -17.74 19.28 -23.15
CA GLU A 299 -18.60 19.78 -22.07
C GLU A 299 -20.02 20.07 -22.56
N ALA A 300 -20.16 20.53 -23.81
CA ALA A 300 -21.47 20.72 -24.43
C ALA A 300 -22.19 19.37 -24.66
N VAL A 301 -21.46 18.33 -25.09
CA VAL A 301 -21.97 16.94 -25.16
C VAL A 301 -22.30 16.41 -23.76
N ALA A 302 -21.44 16.66 -22.78
CA ALA A 302 -21.62 16.23 -21.40
C ALA A 302 -22.89 16.84 -20.76
N GLY A 303 -23.15 18.12 -21.01
CA GLY A 303 -24.37 18.79 -20.53
C GLY A 303 -25.65 18.23 -21.14
N TRP A 304 -25.59 17.69 -22.35
CA TRP A 304 -26.71 16.98 -22.99
C TRP A 304 -26.88 15.57 -22.42
N CYS A 305 -25.80 14.80 -22.22
CA CYS A 305 -25.93 13.42 -21.76
C CYS A 305 -26.10 13.26 -20.23
N LEU A 306 -25.57 14.21 -19.44
CA LEU A 306 -25.59 14.21 -17.98
C LEU A 306 -26.07 15.57 -17.45
N PRO A 307 -27.35 15.92 -17.66
CA PRO A 307 -27.88 17.23 -17.29
C PRO A 307 -27.76 17.47 -15.78
N GLY A 308 -27.18 18.61 -15.39
CA GLY A 308 -26.98 19.00 -13.99
C GLY A 308 -25.68 18.51 -13.36
N VAL A 309 -24.85 17.74 -14.08
CA VAL A 309 -23.55 17.27 -13.60
C VAL A 309 -22.45 18.25 -14.03
N ALA A 310 -21.53 18.57 -13.12
CA ALA A 310 -20.34 19.37 -13.43
C ALA A 310 -19.40 18.59 -14.38
N ALA A 311 -19.26 19.06 -15.62
CA ALA A 311 -18.62 18.32 -16.70
C ALA A 311 -17.09 18.44 -16.75
N GLU A 312 -16.50 19.55 -16.30
CA GLU A 312 -15.08 19.89 -16.51
C GLU A 312 -14.14 18.75 -16.11
N GLY A 313 -14.26 18.25 -14.86
CA GLY A 313 -13.40 17.17 -14.37
C GLY A 313 -13.65 15.82 -15.04
N LEU A 314 -14.86 15.55 -15.52
CA LEU A 314 -15.18 14.32 -16.26
C LEU A 314 -14.59 14.35 -17.67
N VAL A 315 -14.71 15.50 -18.35
CA VAL A 315 -14.15 15.71 -19.68
C VAL A 315 -12.63 15.61 -19.66
N ARG A 316 -11.97 16.26 -18.68
CA ARG A 316 -10.51 16.13 -18.49
C ARG A 316 -10.07 14.68 -18.31
N ALA A 317 -10.77 13.92 -17.47
CA ALA A 317 -10.47 12.51 -17.24
C ALA A 317 -10.67 11.65 -18.50
N ALA A 318 -11.74 11.91 -19.26
CA ALA A 318 -12.06 11.16 -20.46
C ALA A 318 -11.03 11.41 -21.58
N VAL A 319 -10.65 12.67 -21.79
CA VAL A 319 -9.60 13.05 -22.73
C VAL A 319 -8.27 12.38 -22.36
N ALA A 320 -7.87 12.45 -21.09
CA ALA A 320 -6.62 11.86 -20.63
C ALA A 320 -6.57 10.33 -20.85
N ALA A 321 -7.70 9.63 -20.67
CA ALA A 321 -7.79 8.20 -20.93
C ALA A 321 -7.58 7.87 -22.43
N CYS A 322 -8.18 8.67 -23.32
CA CYS A 322 -8.10 8.46 -24.77
C CYS A 322 -6.74 8.84 -25.37
N GLU A 323 -6.01 9.81 -24.77
CA GLU A 323 -4.65 10.16 -25.19
C GLU A 323 -3.59 9.13 -24.73
N GLY A 324 -3.92 8.30 -23.74
CA GLY A 324 -3.06 7.23 -23.22
C GLY A 324 -3.20 5.91 -23.98
N GLY A 325 -3.34 4.81 -23.22
CA GLY A 325 -3.49 3.45 -23.76
C GLY A 325 -4.88 3.11 -24.30
N GLY A 326 -5.81 4.07 -24.29
CA GLY A 326 -7.23 3.87 -24.56
C GLY A 326 -7.99 3.36 -23.34
N ASP A 327 -9.32 3.29 -23.46
CA ASP A 327 -10.24 2.85 -22.39
C ASP A 327 -10.50 1.32 -22.40
N GLY A 328 -9.89 0.61 -23.37
CA GLY A 328 -10.01 -0.83 -23.56
C GLY A 328 -11.14 -1.28 -24.49
N TRP A 329 -11.92 -0.38 -25.09
CA TRP A 329 -13.00 -0.72 -26.02
C TRP A 329 -13.29 0.40 -27.04
N ARG A 330 -13.54 0.08 -28.31
CA ARG A 330 -13.95 1.09 -29.31
C ARG A 330 -14.87 0.51 -30.38
N PHE A 331 -15.70 1.36 -30.98
CA PHE A 331 -16.44 0.99 -32.20
C PHE A 331 -15.48 0.74 -33.36
N ALA A 332 -15.72 -0.33 -34.13
CA ALA A 332 -14.85 -0.75 -35.23
C ALA A 332 -14.74 0.30 -36.37
N ILE A 333 -15.77 1.13 -36.55
CA ILE A 333 -15.81 2.18 -37.59
C ILE A 333 -14.97 3.42 -37.23
N LEU A 334 -14.65 3.60 -35.95
CA LEU A 334 -13.82 4.70 -35.45
C LEU A 334 -12.33 4.35 -35.60
N PRO A 335 -11.45 5.33 -35.81
CA PRO A 335 -10.00 5.13 -35.68
C PRO A 335 -9.61 4.93 -34.19
N PRO A 336 -8.31 4.78 -33.85
CA PRO A 336 -7.87 4.74 -32.46
C PRO A 336 -8.30 5.99 -31.67
N ASP A 337 -8.53 5.84 -30.36
CA ASP A 337 -9.25 6.80 -29.50
C ASP A 337 -8.73 8.24 -29.61
N ALA A 338 -7.43 8.47 -29.46
CA ALA A 338 -6.81 9.79 -29.58
C ALA A 338 -7.06 10.48 -30.94
N GLN A 339 -7.20 9.70 -32.01
CA GLN A 339 -7.56 10.20 -33.32
C GLN A 339 -9.08 10.38 -33.44
N ALA A 340 -9.86 9.42 -32.97
CA ALA A 340 -11.32 9.44 -33.03
C ALA A 340 -11.89 10.66 -32.31
N TRP A 341 -11.34 11.02 -31.15
CA TRP A 341 -11.80 12.15 -30.36
C TRP A 341 -11.49 13.49 -31.00
N ARG A 342 -10.28 13.66 -31.56
CA ARG A 342 -9.93 14.89 -32.31
C ARG A 342 -10.77 15.05 -33.57
N GLU A 343 -10.93 13.98 -34.36
CA GLU A 343 -11.72 14.01 -35.59
C GLU A 343 -13.22 14.17 -35.33
N GLY A 344 -13.73 13.51 -34.29
CA GLY A 344 -15.11 13.55 -33.85
C GLY A 344 -15.53 14.94 -33.38
N VAL A 345 -14.74 15.58 -32.51
CA VAL A 345 -14.98 16.98 -32.09
C VAL A 345 -15.04 17.91 -33.30
N ALA A 346 -14.07 17.80 -34.22
CA ALA A 346 -14.06 18.60 -35.43
C ALA A 346 -15.27 18.32 -36.34
N ALA A 347 -15.78 17.09 -36.37
CA ALA A 347 -16.99 16.72 -37.11
C ALA A 347 -18.26 17.32 -36.50
N LEU A 348 -18.37 17.31 -35.17
CA LEU A 348 -19.49 17.95 -34.45
C LEU A 348 -19.52 19.46 -34.71
N ASP A 349 -18.38 20.14 -34.63
CA ASP A 349 -18.30 21.58 -34.93
C ASP A 349 -18.68 21.88 -36.39
N ARG A 350 -18.20 21.07 -37.35
CA ARG A 350 -18.63 21.21 -38.75
C ARG A 350 -20.13 21.03 -38.93
N ARG A 351 -20.74 20.06 -38.23
CA ARG A 351 -22.18 19.80 -38.28
C ARG A 351 -23.00 20.92 -37.65
N ALA A 352 -22.46 21.57 -36.60
CA ALA A 352 -23.04 22.74 -35.96
C ALA A 352 -22.88 24.04 -36.80
N GLY A 353 -22.02 24.04 -37.82
CA GLY A 353 -21.69 25.24 -38.60
C GLY A 353 -20.77 26.22 -37.86
N GLY A 354 -20.04 25.74 -36.84
CA GLY A 354 -19.21 26.54 -35.92
C GLY A 354 -18.88 25.74 -34.66
N ALA A 355 -18.50 26.40 -33.56
CA ALA A 355 -18.30 25.69 -32.30
C ALA A 355 -19.65 25.14 -31.77
N LEU A 356 -19.75 23.83 -31.51
CA LEU A 356 -20.95 23.20 -30.95
C LEU A 356 -21.37 23.87 -29.63
N ALA A 357 -20.38 24.23 -28.80
CA ALA A 357 -20.58 24.94 -27.53
C ALA A 357 -21.18 26.35 -27.70
N GLY A 358 -21.08 26.93 -28.90
CA GLY A 358 -21.63 28.25 -29.22
C GLY A 358 -23.11 28.23 -29.65
N LEU A 359 -23.70 27.05 -29.86
CA LEU A 359 -25.14 26.93 -30.13
C LEU A 359 -25.95 27.21 -28.87
N ASP A 360 -27.18 27.71 -29.05
CA ASP A 360 -28.15 27.71 -27.95
C ASP A 360 -28.51 26.27 -27.55
N ALA A 361 -28.92 26.08 -26.29
CA ALA A 361 -29.16 24.76 -25.73
C ALA A 361 -30.17 23.93 -26.54
N ARG A 362 -31.25 24.54 -27.05
CA ARG A 362 -32.28 23.80 -27.81
C ARG A 362 -31.79 23.42 -29.21
N ALA A 363 -30.97 24.24 -29.84
CA ALA A 363 -30.36 23.89 -31.13
C ALA A 363 -29.31 22.78 -30.95
N ARG A 364 -28.47 22.89 -29.93
CA ARG A 364 -27.47 21.86 -29.60
C ARG A 364 -28.10 20.52 -29.30
N ASP A 365 -29.08 20.47 -28.40
CA ASP A 365 -29.68 19.21 -27.97
C ASP A 365 -30.40 18.52 -29.14
N ARG A 366 -31.13 19.29 -29.97
CA ARG A 366 -31.73 18.74 -31.21
C ARG A 366 -30.70 18.16 -32.18
N LEU A 367 -29.54 18.82 -32.32
CA LEU A 367 -28.49 18.33 -33.19
C LEU A 367 -27.87 17.03 -32.65
N LEU A 368 -27.60 16.98 -31.34
CA LEU A 368 -27.07 15.79 -30.69
C LEU A 368 -28.07 14.63 -30.72
N ASP A 369 -29.37 14.89 -30.52
CA ASP A 369 -30.43 13.90 -30.66
C ASP A 369 -30.49 13.33 -32.10
N GLU A 370 -30.37 14.20 -33.12
CA GLU A 370 -30.33 13.77 -34.52
C GLU A 370 -29.14 12.84 -34.78
N ILE A 371 -27.95 13.22 -34.32
CA ILE A 371 -26.73 12.40 -34.49
C ILE A 371 -26.85 11.08 -33.72
N ALA A 372 -27.31 11.11 -32.47
CA ALA A 372 -27.44 9.94 -31.61
C ALA A 372 -28.51 8.95 -32.09
N SER A 373 -29.49 9.41 -32.88
CA SER A 373 -30.48 8.54 -33.53
C SER A 373 -29.93 7.74 -34.72
N GLY A 374 -28.72 8.07 -35.19
CA GLY A 374 -28.04 7.38 -36.28
C GLY A 374 -27.54 5.99 -35.88
N ASP A 375 -27.41 5.10 -36.87
CA ASP A 375 -26.86 3.77 -36.65
C ASP A 375 -25.34 3.83 -36.46
N VAL A 376 -24.88 3.49 -35.25
CA VAL A 376 -23.47 3.46 -34.83
C VAL A 376 -22.60 2.49 -35.64
N ALA A 377 -23.20 1.52 -36.33
CA ALA A 377 -22.47 0.61 -37.21
C ALA A 377 -22.05 1.25 -38.53
N VAL A 378 -22.69 2.36 -38.93
CA VAL A 378 -22.50 2.99 -40.25
C VAL A 378 -22.13 4.48 -40.18
N SER A 379 -22.58 5.21 -39.15
CA SER A 379 -22.24 6.63 -38.96
C SER A 379 -21.11 6.77 -37.95
N ARG A 380 -20.02 7.43 -38.38
CA ARG A 380 -18.90 7.77 -37.50
C ARG A 380 -19.29 8.83 -36.47
N GLU A 381 -20.15 9.79 -36.83
CA GLU A 381 -20.63 10.79 -35.88
C GLU A 381 -21.49 10.15 -34.78
N ALA A 382 -22.42 9.26 -35.16
CA ALA A 382 -23.24 8.53 -34.19
C ALA A 382 -22.39 7.66 -33.27
N ALA A 383 -21.45 6.89 -33.84
CA ALA A 383 -20.52 6.06 -33.07
C ALA A 383 -19.65 6.90 -32.12
N PHE A 384 -19.16 8.06 -32.56
CA PHE A 384 -18.36 8.96 -31.73
C PHE A 384 -19.16 9.55 -30.57
N VAL A 385 -20.38 10.03 -30.82
CA VAL A 385 -21.25 10.55 -29.75
C VAL A 385 -21.55 9.45 -28.72
N ALA A 386 -21.86 8.23 -29.18
CA ALA A 386 -22.10 7.09 -28.30
C ALA A 386 -20.84 6.72 -27.47
N ASP A 387 -19.65 6.81 -28.06
CA ASP A 387 -18.37 6.55 -27.39
C ASP A 387 -18.10 7.59 -26.28
N VAL A 388 -18.28 8.87 -26.57
CA VAL A 388 -18.17 9.95 -25.59
C VAL A 388 -19.19 9.78 -24.46
N GLN A 389 -20.45 9.46 -24.79
CA GLN A 389 -21.48 9.17 -23.77
C GLN A 389 -21.08 8.01 -22.86
N ALA A 390 -20.58 6.91 -23.43
CA ALA A 390 -20.14 5.76 -22.65
C ALA A 390 -18.94 6.10 -21.75
N ALA A 391 -17.96 6.88 -22.24
CA ALA A 391 -16.84 7.35 -21.44
C ALA A 391 -17.29 8.24 -20.26
N LEU A 392 -18.10 9.25 -20.53
CA LEU A 392 -18.60 10.17 -19.51
C LEU A 392 -19.47 9.47 -18.47
N ALA A 393 -20.39 8.61 -18.91
CA ALA A 393 -21.24 7.83 -18.01
C ALA A 393 -20.41 6.92 -17.10
N ARG A 394 -19.45 6.16 -17.65
CA ARG A 394 -18.55 5.29 -16.87
C ARG A 394 -17.76 6.07 -15.82
N LEU A 395 -17.16 7.20 -16.21
CA LEU A 395 -16.38 8.03 -15.29
C LEU A 395 -17.24 8.65 -14.20
N HIS A 396 -18.47 9.03 -14.53
CA HIS A 396 -19.43 9.58 -13.57
C HIS A 396 -19.86 8.54 -12.54
N VAL A 397 -20.34 7.36 -12.98
CA VAL A 397 -20.81 6.29 -12.09
C VAL A 397 -19.67 5.63 -11.29
N ALA A 398 -18.43 5.72 -11.78
CA ALA A 398 -17.26 5.18 -11.10
C ALA A 398 -16.88 5.96 -9.82
N ARG A 399 -17.44 7.17 -9.62
CA ARG A 399 -17.17 7.99 -8.43
C ARG A 399 -17.97 7.48 -7.22
N PRO A 400 -17.32 7.30 -6.05
CA PRO A 400 -18.00 6.87 -4.83
C PRO A 400 -19.22 7.72 -4.45
N GLN A 401 -19.16 9.04 -4.69
CA GLN A 401 -20.27 9.95 -4.43
C GLN A 401 -21.49 9.57 -5.28
N GLN A 402 -21.26 9.30 -6.58
CA GLN A 402 -22.32 8.92 -7.49
C GLN A 402 -22.88 7.54 -7.16
N MET A 403 -22.03 6.59 -6.79
CA MET A 403 -22.47 5.29 -6.32
C MET A 403 -23.41 5.42 -5.11
N ALA A 404 -23.07 6.31 -4.16
CA ALA A 404 -23.91 6.60 -3.00
C ALA A 404 -25.27 7.22 -3.37
N GLU A 405 -25.28 8.12 -4.36
CA GLU A 405 -26.54 8.72 -4.87
C GLU A 405 -27.44 7.70 -5.53
N MET A 406 -26.86 6.78 -6.30
CA MET A 406 -27.60 5.71 -6.98
C MET A 406 -28.00 4.57 -6.05
N GLY A 407 -27.43 4.50 -4.84
CA GLY A 407 -27.56 3.33 -3.97
C GLY A 407 -26.82 2.10 -4.52
N TYR A 408 -25.77 2.31 -5.32
CA TYR A 408 -24.97 1.23 -5.89
C TYR A 408 -23.91 0.76 -4.90
N ASP A 409 -24.21 -0.32 -4.21
CA ASP A 409 -23.38 -0.98 -3.21
C ASP A 409 -22.42 -2.02 -3.82
N GLY A 410 -22.30 -2.07 -5.15
CA GLY A 410 -21.47 -3.04 -5.87
C GLY A 410 -20.02 -3.15 -5.39
N PRO A 411 -19.34 -2.15 -4.81
CA PRO A 411 -18.03 -2.38 -4.20
C PRO A 411 -18.02 -3.35 -2.99
N ALA A 412 -19.17 -3.62 -2.38
CA ALA A 412 -19.34 -4.33 -1.11
C ALA A 412 -19.59 -5.85 -1.22
N TYR A 413 -19.35 -6.47 -2.38
CA TYR A 413 -19.37 -7.94 -2.52
C TYR A 413 -18.06 -8.62 -2.08
N GLY A 414 -17.04 -7.84 -1.75
CA GLY A 414 -15.69 -8.30 -1.45
C GLY A 414 -15.31 -8.23 0.03
N GLY A 415 -14.02 -8.06 0.28
CA GLY A 415 -13.43 -7.96 1.62
C GLY A 415 -12.07 -8.64 1.65
N ASP A 416 -11.23 -8.24 2.61
CA ASP A 416 -9.91 -8.85 2.83
C ASP A 416 -10.04 -10.12 3.68
N THR A 417 -11.04 -10.96 3.37
CA THR A 417 -11.39 -12.17 4.11
C THR A 417 -11.20 -13.42 3.24
N PRO A 418 -10.76 -14.56 3.80
CA PRO A 418 -10.52 -15.79 3.03
C PRO A 418 -11.74 -16.29 2.24
N ARG A 419 -12.94 -15.95 2.71
CA ARG A 419 -14.20 -16.18 2.01
C ARG A 419 -14.85 -14.83 1.74
N LEU A 420 -15.14 -14.55 0.47
CA LEU A 420 -15.84 -13.32 0.11
C LEU A 420 -17.29 -13.40 0.64
N PRO A 421 -17.74 -12.39 1.39
CA PRO A 421 -19.05 -12.40 2.03
C PRO A 421 -20.18 -12.36 1.00
N GLY A 422 -19.97 -11.73 -0.17
CA GLY A 422 -20.92 -11.72 -1.29
C GLY A 422 -22.32 -11.21 -0.90
N PHE A 423 -23.32 -11.54 -1.70
CA PHE A 423 -24.74 -11.37 -1.37
C PHE A 423 -25.34 -12.72 -1.01
N ALA A 424 -26.08 -12.81 0.09
CA ALA A 424 -26.73 -14.03 0.55
C ALA A 424 -28.16 -14.20 -0.01
N PRO A 425 -29.08 -13.22 0.11
CA PRO A 425 -30.34 -13.25 -0.61
C PRO A 425 -30.13 -12.71 -2.03
N VAL A 426 -30.72 -13.38 -3.02
CA VAL A 426 -30.73 -12.92 -4.41
C VAL A 426 -32.19 -12.85 -4.86
N GLY A 427 -32.69 -11.64 -5.12
CA GLY A 427 -34.06 -11.41 -5.57
C GLY A 427 -34.33 -9.95 -5.92
N ILE A 428 -35.28 -9.71 -6.83
CA ILE A 428 -35.67 -8.36 -7.22
C ILE A 428 -36.27 -7.63 -6.01
N GLY A 429 -35.71 -6.48 -5.65
CA GLY A 429 -36.17 -5.66 -4.52
C GLY A 429 -35.83 -6.23 -3.14
N VAL A 430 -35.00 -7.28 -3.07
CA VAL A 430 -34.48 -7.81 -1.81
C VAL A 430 -33.18 -7.11 -1.50
N VAL A 431 -33.13 -6.45 -0.34
CA VAL A 431 -31.93 -5.76 0.17
C VAL A 431 -31.39 -6.52 1.38
N GLU A 432 -30.07 -6.61 1.46
CA GLU A 432 -29.35 -7.16 2.59
C GLU A 432 -29.43 -6.23 3.81
N PRO A 433 -29.35 -6.77 5.04
CA PRO A 433 -29.37 -5.95 6.26
C PRO A 433 -28.21 -4.96 6.38
N TRP A 434 -27.12 -5.20 5.65
CA TRP A 434 -25.93 -4.36 5.63
C TRP A 434 -25.94 -3.33 4.50
N GLU A 435 -26.87 -3.44 3.54
CA GLU A 435 -26.98 -2.48 2.46
C GLU A 435 -27.42 -1.12 3.02
N PRO A 436 -26.77 -0.01 2.62
CA PRO A 436 -27.23 1.31 2.99
C PRO A 436 -28.62 1.54 2.40
N PRO A 437 -29.53 2.20 3.12
CA PRO A 437 -30.87 2.46 2.63
C PRO A 437 -30.79 3.25 1.32
N ALA A 438 -31.39 2.71 0.25
CA ALA A 438 -31.44 3.40 -1.03
C ALA A 438 -32.03 4.80 -0.84
N GLY A 439 -31.26 5.82 -1.23
CA GLY A 439 -31.75 7.20 -1.31
C GLY A 439 -33.04 7.21 -2.13
N SER A 440 -34.00 8.05 -1.73
CA SER A 440 -35.39 8.10 -2.22
C SER A 440 -35.58 8.48 -3.69
N VAL A 441 -34.58 8.28 -4.56
CA VAL A 441 -34.57 8.77 -5.94
C VAL A 441 -35.29 7.81 -6.91
N TRP A 442 -35.45 6.54 -6.54
CA TRP A 442 -36.04 5.51 -7.42
C TRP A 442 -37.28 4.79 -6.86
N ARG A 443 -37.98 5.36 -5.87
CA ARG A 443 -39.28 4.86 -5.40
C ARG A 443 -40.45 5.63 -5.99
#